data_AF-A0A948JEK3-F1
#
_entry.id   AF-A0A948JEK3-F1
#
_cell.length_a   1.000
_cell.length_b   1.000
_cell.length_c   1.000
_cell.angle_alpha   90.00
_cell.angle_beta   90.00
_cell.angle_gamma   90.00
#
_symmetry.space_group_name_H-M   'P 1'
#
loop_
_entity.id
_entity.type
_entity.pdbx_description
1 polymer ?
#
loop_
_entity_poly.entity_id
_entity_poly.type
_entity_poly.pdbx_seq_one_letter_code
_entity_poly.pdbx_strand_id
1 'polypeptide(L)' 'MPIDLPPDEPTTLFEWLWRLKFHEDHIFVRENIGDGFMAVPISQLPPWKWAHHVAGWLEFGHLPLRVRTKEEIKDGGDK' A
#
# COMPACT_ATOMS: atom_id res chain seq x y z
N MET A 1 4.74 -16.21 -4.29
CA MET A 1 5.54 -15.21 -3.54
C MET A 1 6.26 -15.94 -2.41
N PRO A 2 7.36 -15.41 -1.86
CA PRO A 2 8.07 -16.08 -0.75
C PRO A 2 7.10 -16.36 0.40
N ILE A 3 7.34 -17.43 1.15
CA ILE A 3 6.47 -17.88 2.25
C ILE A 3 6.61 -16.95 3.48
N ASP A 4 7.63 -16.10 3.50
CA ASP A 4 7.99 -15.23 4.62
C ASP A 4 7.24 -13.89 4.64
N LEU A 5 7.36 -13.17 5.76
CA LEU A 5 6.88 -11.80 5.90
C LEU A 5 7.88 -10.82 5.25
N PRO A 6 7.41 -9.72 4.61
CA PRO A 6 8.32 -8.69 4.12
C PRO A 6 9.05 -8.00 5.30
N PRO A 7 10.29 -7.52 5.10
CA PRO A 7 11.03 -6.84 6.17
C PRO A 7 10.35 -5.55 6.62
N ASP A 8 10.51 -5.21 7.89
CA ASP A 8 9.92 -3.99 8.48
C ASP A 8 10.50 -2.70 7.94
N GLU A 9 11.81 -2.72 7.68
CA GLU A 9 12.57 -1.64 7.09
C GLU A 9 13.12 -2.09 5.73
N PRO A 10 12.38 -1.86 4.63
CA PRO A 10 12.85 -2.26 3.29
C PRO A 10 14.05 -1.37 2.88
N THR A 11 15.16 -2.00 2.54
CA THR A 11 16.41 -1.34 2.10
C THR A 11 16.61 -1.40 0.58
N THR A 12 15.86 -2.28 -0.09
CA THR A 12 15.90 -2.43 -1.55
C THR A 12 14.52 -2.15 -2.18
N LEU A 13 14.53 -1.81 -3.46
CA LEU A 13 13.29 -1.66 -4.24
C LEU A 13 12.44 -2.93 -4.22
N PHE A 14 13.07 -4.10 -4.25
CA PHE A 14 12.36 -5.38 -4.18
C PHE A 14 11.64 -5.57 -2.85
N GLU A 15 12.32 -5.35 -1.73
CA GLU A 15 11.73 -5.44 -0.39
C GLU A 15 10.59 -4.43 -0.20
N TRP A 16 10.76 -3.24 -0.76
CA TRP A 16 9.73 -2.20 -0.76
C TRP A 16 8.48 -2.64 -1.54
N LEU A 17 8.66 -3.15 -2.77
CA LEU A 17 7.56 -3.65 -3.59
C LEU A 17 6.90 -4.88 -2.97
N TRP A 18 7.66 -5.74 -2.29
CA TRP A 18 7.12 -6.88 -1.56
C TRP A 18 6.24 -6.42 -0.39
N ARG A 19 6.72 -5.47 0.42
CA ARG A 19 5.93 -4.89 1.52
C ARG A 19 4.66 -4.22 1.02
N LEU A 20 4.76 -3.49 -0.10
CA LEU A 20 3.60 -2.90 -0.77
C LEU A 20 2.58 -3.97 -1.19
N LYS A 21 3.05 -5.03 -1.86
CA LYS A 21 2.19 -6.14 -2.32
C LYS A 21 1.59 -6.92 -1.15
N PHE A 22 2.27 -7.00 -0.02
CA PHE A 22 1.75 -7.65 1.19
C PHE A 22 0.64 -6.84 1.87
N HIS A 23 0.69 -5.50 1.77
CA HIS A 23 -0.27 -4.60 2.42
C HIS A 23 -1.28 -3.95 1.46
N GLU A 24 -1.38 -4.39 0.21
CA GLU A 24 -2.16 -3.72 -0.82
C GLU A 24 -3.66 -3.59 -0.51
N ASP A 25 -4.23 -4.50 0.29
CA ASP A 25 -5.62 -4.41 0.76
C ASP A 25 -5.87 -3.25 1.75
N HIS A 26 -4.81 -2.70 2.34
CA HIS A 26 -4.87 -1.62 3.34
C HIS A 26 -4.41 -0.27 2.78
N ILE A 27 -4.09 -0.22 1.48
CA ILE A 27 -3.62 0.98 0.80
C ILE A 27 -4.73 1.49 -0.11
N PHE A 28 -5.30 2.63 0.25
CA PHE A 28 -6.40 3.23 -0.50
C PHE A 28 -5.89 4.33 -1.42
N VAL A 29 -6.33 4.27 -2.68
CA VAL A 29 -6.06 5.30 -3.68
C VAL A 29 -7.37 5.91 -4.17
N ARG A 30 -7.30 7.16 -4.62
CA ARG A 30 -8.45 7.88 -5.14
C ARG A 30 -8.56 7.63 -6.64
N GLU A 31 -9.63 6.98 -7.06
CA GLU A 31 -9.88 6.60 -8.45
C GLU A 31 -11.19 7.19 -8.95
N ASN A 32 -11.22 7.58 -10.22
CA ASN A 32 -12.46 7.97 -10.88
C ASN A 32 -13.17 6.70 -11.39
N ILE A 33 -14.31 6.36 -10.78
CA ILE A 33 -15.10 5.17 -11.08
C ILE A 33 -16.54 5.62 -11.31
N GLY A 34 -17.03 5.48 -12.55
CA GLY A 34 -18.32 6.01 -12.95
C GLY A 34 -18.32 7.54 -12.93
N ASP A 35 -19.28 8.13 -12.24
CA ASP A 35 -19.50 9.58 -12.19
C ASP A 35 -18.80 10.27 -10.99
N GLY A 36 -17.88 9.58 -10.30
CA GLY A 36 -17.29 10.12 -9.08
C GLY A 36 -15.93 9.53 -8.71
N PHE A 37 -15.24 10.26 -7.84
CA PHE A 37 -14.02 9.78 -7.21
C PHE A 37 -14.32 8.96 -5.96
N MET A 38 -13.79 7.74 -5.91
CA MET A 38 -13.93 6.86 -4.76
C MET A 38 -12.55 6.48 -4.22
N ALA A 39 -12.47 6.25 -2.90
CA ALA A 39 -11.32 5.60 -2.30
C ALA A 39 -11.47 4.09 -2.48
N VAL A 40 -10.50 3.45 -3.15
CA VAL A 40 -10.51 2.02 -3.40
C VAL A 40 -9.18 1.40 -2.97
N PRO A 41 -9.18 0.17 -2.43
CA PRO A 41 -7.95 -0.56 -2.17
C PRO A 41 -7.17 -0.74 -3.47
N ILE A 42 -5.85 -0.51 -3.44
CA ILE A 42 -5.01 -0.68 -4.62
C ILE A 42 -5.01 -2.14 -5.11
N SER A 43 -5.28 -3.11 -4.22
CA SER A 43 -5.45 -4.52 -4.56
C SER A 43 -6.61 -4.81 -5.52
N GLN A 44 -7.63 -3.94 -5.56
CA GLN A 44 -8.78 -4.07 -6.45
C GLN A 44 -8.54 -3.43 -7.82
N LEU A 45 -7.41 -2.76 -8.02
CA LEU A 45 -7.09 -2.11 -9.28
C LEU A 45 -6.51 -3.09 -10.31
N PRO A 46 -6.81 -2.87 -11.61
CA PRO A 46 -6.15 -3.63 -12.65
C PRO A 46 -4.64 -3.32 -12.66
N PRO A 47 -3.79 -4.26 -13.14
CA PRO A 47 -2.33 -4.16 -13.02
C PRO A 47 -1.71 -2.85 -13.54
N TRP A 48 -2.27 -2.27 -14.60
CA TRP A 48 -1.77 -1.03 -15.18
C TRP A 48 -2.06 0.20 -14.30
N LYS A 49 -3.23 0.26 -13.63
CA LYS A 49 -3.55 1.33 -12.67
C LYS A 49 -2.72 1.17 -11.40
N TRP A 50 -2.58 -0.07 -10.92
CA TRP A 50 -1.68 -0.39 -9.81
C TRP A 50 -0.26 0.13 -10.12
N ALA A 51 0.29 -0.22 -11.28
CA ALA A 51 1.63 0.21 -11.68
C ALA A 51 1.75 1.73 -11.82
N HIS A 52 0.71 2.41 -12.29
CA HIS A 52 0.68 3.88 -12.38
C HIS A 52 0.82 4.55 -11.01
N HIS A 53 0.05 4.12 -10.00
CA HIS A 53 0.16 4.65 -8.64
C HIS A 53 1.54 4.38 -8.04
N VAL A 54 2.05 3.16 -8.23
CA VAL A 54 3.34 2.75 -7.69
C VAL A 54 4.49 3.52 -8.34
N ALA A 55 4.44 3.73 -9.65
CA ALA A 55 5.43 4.56 -10.35
C ALA A 55 5.44 5.99 -9.83
N GLY A 56 4.26 6.58 -9.61
CA GLY A 56 4.14 7.92 -9.02
C GLY A 56 4.75 7.99 -7.62
N TRP A 57 4.46 7.01 -6.76
CA TRP A 57 5.06 6.94 -5.42
C TRP A 57 6.58 6.85 -5.44
N LEU A 58 7.14 6.05 -6.34
CA LEU A 58 8.59 5.94 -6.53
C LEU A 58 9.20 7.24 -7.03
N GLU A 59 8.54 7.93 -7.97
CA GLU A 59 9.00 9.21 -8.53
C GLU A 59 9.05 10.32 -7.46
N PHE A 60 8.04 10.38 -6.59
CA PHE A 60 7.96 11.39 -5.53
C PHE A 60 8.63 10.98 -4.21
N GLY A 61 9.18 9.76 -4.11
CA GLY A 61 9.74 9.24 -2.87
C GLY A 61 8.71 9.11 -1.74
N HIS A 62 7.43 8.95 -2.08
CA HIS A 62 6.33 8.86 -1.12
C HIS A 62 5.97 7.41 -0.87
N LEU A 63 5.94 7.02 0.41
CA LEU A 63 5.38 5.75 0.83
C LEU A 63 3.87 5.93 1.07
N PRO A 64 2.99 5.09 0.49
CA PRO A 64 1.60 5.08 0.91
C PRO A 64 1.54 4.72 2.40
N LEU A 65 0.99 5.62 3.21
CA LEU A 65 0.76 5.36 4.63
C LEU A 65 -0.22 4.20 4.73
N ARG A 66 0.23 3.08 5.31
CA ARG A 66 -0.68 2.06 5.83
C ARG A 66 -1.60 2.76 6.83
N VAL A 67 -2.90 2.79 6.53
CA VAL A 67 -3.87 3.22 7.52
C VAL A 67 -3.95 2.11 8.55
N ARG A 68 -3.33 2.30 9.72
CA ARG A 68 -3.47 1.34 10.82
C ARG A 68 -4.96 1.16 11.12
N THR A 69 -5.40 -0.09 11.16
CA THR A 69 -6.77 -0.38 11.59
C THR A 69 -6.94 0.04 13.05
N LYS A 70 -8.16 0.33 13.51
CA LYS A 70 -8.42 0.69 14.92
C LYS A 70 -7.91 -0.37 15.90
N GLU A 71 -7.81 -1.61 15.46
CA GLU A 71 -7.31 -2.75 16.24
C GLU A 71 -5.78 -2.65 16.44
N GLU A 72 -5.03 -2.30 15.40
CA GLU A 72 -3.56 -2.12 15.47
C GLU A 72 -3.13 -0.89 16.28
N ILE A 73 -4.00 0.13 16.38
CA ILE A 73 -3.74 1.31 17.22
C ILE A 73 -3.82 0.95 18.71
N LYS A 74 -4.62 -0.06 19.09
CA LYS A 74 -4.76 -0.46 20.50
C LYS A 74 -3.53 -1.22 21.01
N ASP A 75 -2.90 -2.04 20.18
CA ASP A 75 -1.75 -2.86 20.60
C ASP A 75 -0.42 -2.09 20.66
N GLY A 76 -0.34 -0.90 20.06
CA GLY A 76 0.85 -0.04 20.07
C GLY A 76 0.81 1.12 21.07
N GLY A 77 -0.21 1.16 21.92
CA GLY A 77 -0.54 2.30 22.80
C GLY A 77 -0.17 2.13 24.27
N ASP A 78 0.80 1.28 24.60
CA ASP A 78 1.42 1.24 25.93
C ASP A 78 2.91 0.89 25.81
N LYS A 79 3.75 1.94 25.80
CA LYS A 79 5.11 1.98 26.36
C LYS A 79 5.66 3.40 26.35
#